data_AF-A0A923CU56-F1
#
_entry.id   AF-A0A923CU56-F1
#
_cell.length_a   1.000
_cell.length_b   1.000
_cell.length_c   1.000
_cell.angle_alpha   90.00
_cell.angle_beta   90.00
_cell.angle_gamma   90.00
#
_symmetry.space_group_name_H-M   'P 1'
#
loop_
_entity.id
_entity.type
_entity.pdbx_description
1 polymer ?
#
loop_
_entity_poly.entity_id
_entity_poly.type
_entity_poly.pdbx_seq_one_letter_code
_entity_poly.pdbx_strand_id
1 'polypeptide(L)'
;MEEDTITNPAPGSPITISHLLGFFALSTALLLSVWDIRLSTIPLAFFVLSSFIAPFFTSISYFLPVITCGKSSEKAVSLTFDDGPDPVSTPALLNLLKNKNILATFFVTGENASRHPDLIQAILRQGHTIGNHSYHHDPLIMLKNSKRLFQEIQLAQDILKTFGIHTLAFRPPAGITNPKLGKILSGLGMYCVNYSCRAFDMGNRRIQNLSGKILRKIQPGDIVLLHDIIPAKEKKQWMLKWLVEIEGIVDGIQKKGWEVIPLANLIHRPVMKSIRKVTDAPHHECPNLES
;
A
#
# COMPACT_ATOMS: atom_id res chain seq x y z
N MET A 1 -11.42 -11.96 -35.48
CA MET A 1 -12.07 -13.24 -35.14
C MET A 1 -10.97 -14.10 -34.53
N GLU A 2 -10.95 -14.44 -33.25
CA GLU A 2 -12.02 -14.55 -32.25
C GLU A 2 -11.66 -13.79 -30.96
N GLU A 3 -12.69 -13.18 -30.36
CA GLU A 3 -12.69 -12.71 -28.98
C GLU A 3 -12.83 -13.91 -28.05
N ASP A 4 -11.76 -14.28 -27.34
CA ASP A 4 -11.88 -15.07 -26.12
C ASP A 4 -12.00 -14.14 -24.92
N THR A 5 -13.20 -13.58 -24.77
CA THR A 5 -13.69 -13.07 -23.48
C THR A 5 -13.83 -14.23 -22.51
N ILE A 6 -12.75 -14.56 -21.80
CA ILE A 6 -12.82 -15.39 -20.60
C ILE A 6 -13.47 -14.53 -19.50
N THR A 7 -14.81 -14.52 -19.49
CA THR A 7 -15.60 -14.19 -18.31
C THR A 7 -15.48 -15.34 -17.31
N ASN A 8 -14.32 -15.46 -16.67
CA ASN A 8 -14.28 -16.19 -15.41
C ASN A 8 -15.10 -15.37 -14.40
N PRO A 9 -16.17 -15.91 -13.79
CA PRO A 9 -16.80 -15.24 -12.67
C PRO A 9 -15.70 -15.00 -11.63
N ALA A 10 -15.56 -13.73 -11.20
CA ALA A 10 -14.60 -13.38 -10.16
C ALA A 10 -14.74 -14.39 -9.01
N PRO A 11 -13.65 -15.03 -8.56
CA PRO A 11 -13.73 -15.98 -7.45
C PRO A 11 -14.45 -15.27 -6.31
N GLY A 12 -15.49 -15.92 -5.76
CA GLY A 12 -16.27 -15.37 -4.67
C GLY A 12 -15.32 -14.87 -3.58
N SER A 13 -15.60 -13.69 -3.03
CA SER A 13 -14.76 -13.11 -1.99
C SER A 13 -14.54 -14.14 -0.88
N PRO A 14 -13.29 -14.41 -0.46
CA PRO A 14 -13.02 -15.45 0.53
C PRO A 14 -13.78 -15.17 1.82
N ILE A 15 -14.20 -16.23 2.52
CA ILE A 15 -14.81 -16.11 3.84
C ILE A 15 -13.82 -15.40 4.77
N THR A 16 -14.28 -14.38 5.46
CA THR A 16 -13.45 -13.52 6.33
C THR A 16 -13.81 -13.74 7.80
N ILE A 17 -12.99 -13.21 8.70
CA ILE A 17 -13.25 -13.26 10.13
C ILE A 17 -14.59 -12.59 10.46
N SER A 18 -14.92 -11.47 9.80
CA SER A 18 -16.22 -10.80 10.00
C SER A 18 -17.39 -11.69 9.59
N HIS A 19 -17.27 -12.51 8.53
CA HIS A 19 -18.33 -13.45 8.15
C HIS A 19 -18.51 -14.55 9.19
N LEU A 20 -17.41 -15.13 9.68
CA LEU A 20 -17.45 -16.17 10.72
C LEU A 20 -18.03 -15.62 12.02
N LEU A 21 -17.52 -14.50 12.52
CA LEU A 21 -18.03 -13.87 13.75
C LEU A 21 -19.49 -13.44 13.61
N GLY A 22 -19.89 -12.91 12.45
CA GLY A 22 -21.28 -12.55 12.19
C GLY A 22 -22.20 -13.78 12.21
N PHE A 23 -21.79 -14.88 11.59
CA PHE A 23 -22.54 -16.14 11.62
C PHE A 23 -22.68 -16.69 13.05
N PHE A 24 -21.59 -16.74 13.82
CA PHE A 24 -21.63 -17.17 15.22
C PHE A 24 -22.49 -16.24 16.08
N ALA A 25 -22.39 -14.92 15.89
CA ALA A 25 -23.17 -13.95 16.64
C ALA A 25 -24.68 -14.09 16.37
N LEU A 26 -25.07 -14.22 15.10
CA LEU A 26 -26.46 -14.43 14.70
C LEU A 26 -27.01 -15.77 15.21
N SER A 27 -26.24 -16.85 15.07
CA SER A 27 -26.64 -18.19 15.53
C SER A 27 -26.81 -18.22 17.05
N THR A 28 -25.87 -17.63 17.80
CA THR A 28 -25.93 -17.53 19.25
C THR A 28 -27.10 -16.65 19.69
N ALA A 29 -27.32 -15.52 19.03
CA ALA A 29 -28.46 -14.64 19.30
C ALA A 29 -29.80 -15.39 19.12
N LEU A 30 -29.94 -16.13 18.02
CA LEU A 30 -31.15 -16.92 17.75
C LEU A 30 -31.40 -17.97 18.84
N LEU A 31 -30.37 -18.70 19.26
CA LEU A 31 -30.49 -19.68 20.35
C LEU A 31 -30.90 -19.03 21.68
N LEU A 32 -30.26 -17.91 22.05
CA LEU A 32 -30.57 -17.20 23.29
C LEU A 32 -31.97 -16.58 23.28
N SER A 33 -32.47 -16.16 22.11
CA SER A 33 -33.79 -15.57 21.97
C SER A 33 -34.94 -16.49 22.36
N VAL A 34 -34.72 -17.82 22.33
CA VAL A 34 -35.69 -18.82 22.79
C VAL A 34 -35.93 -18.73 24.29
N TRP A 35 -34.90 -18.38 25.07
CA TRP A 35 -35.02 -18.19 26.52
C TRP A 35 -35.39 -16.76 26.90
N ASP A 36 -34.70 -15.77 26.32
CA ASP A 36 -34.97 -14.35 26.54
C ASP A 36 -34.38 -13.53 25.38
N ILE A 37 -35.25 -12.83 24.63
CA ILE A 37 -34.84 -11.99 23.49
C ILE A 37 -33.77 -10.96 23.86
N ARG A 38 -33.75 -10.45 25.10
CA ARG A 38 -32.75 -9.47 25.57
C ARG A 38 -31.33 -10.03 25.56
N LEU A 39 -31.17 -11.34 25.76
CA LEU A 39 -29.85 -11.99 25.74
C LEU A 39 -29.22 -11.97 24.34
N SER A 40 -30.03 -11.83 23.28
CA SER A 40 -29.56 -11.67 21.89
C SER A 40 -28.70 -10.41 21.70
N THR A 41 -28.89 -9.39 22.55
CA THR A 41 -28.13 -8.13 22.44
C THR A 41 -26.65 -8.33 22.68
N ILE A 42 -26.25 -9.30 23.52
CA ILE A 42 -24.85 -9.53 23.90
C ILE A 42 -23.98 -9.96 22.69
N PRO A 43 -24.27 -11.09 22.00
CA PRO A 43 -23.47 -11.51 20.85
C PRO A 43 -23.54 -10.52 19.69
N LEU A 44 -24.69 -9.87 19.48
CA LEU A 44 -24.85 -8.88 18.42
C LEU A 44 -24.05 -7.60 18.70
N ALA A 45 -24.11 -7.07 19.93
CA ALA A 45 -23.33 -5.90 20.34
C ALA A 45 -21.83 -6.19 20.27
N PHE A 46 -21.40 -7.38 20.68
CA PHE A 46 -20.00 -7.81 20.54
C PHE A 46 -19.56 -7.81 19.06
N PHE A 47 -20.37 -8.39 18.17
CA PHE A 47 -20.07 -8.39 16.74
C PHE A 47 -19.97 -6.98 16.16
N VAL A 48 -20.94 -6.11 16.48
CA VAL A 48 -20.95 -4.71 16.04
C VAL A 48 -19.70 -3.97 16.56
N LEU A 49 -19.41 -4.08 17.86
CA LEU A 49 -18.25 -3.42 18.47
C LEU A 49 -16.93 -3.91 17.84
N SER A 50 -16.80 -5.22 17.62
CA SER A 50 -15.63 -5.79 16.95
C SER A 50 -15.47 -5.27 15.51
N SER A 51 -16.58 -5.07 14.78
CA SER A 51 -16.58 -4.50 13.43
C SER A 51 -16.12 -3.04 13.38
N PHE A 52 -16.33 -2.28 14.46
CA PHE A 52 -15.82 -0.91 14.58
C PHE A 52 -14.36 -0.85 15.04
N ILE A 53 -13.92 -1.77 15.89
CA ILE A 53 -12.57 -1.73 16.49
C ILE A 53 -11.53 -2.45 15.61
N ALA A 54 -11.85 -3.61 15.05
CA ALA A 54 -10.90 -4.44 14.32
C ALA A 54 -10.20 -3.75 13.13
N PRO A 55 -10.84 -2.82 12.38
CA PRO A 55 -10.18 -2.12 11.26
C PRO A 55 -8.97 -1.29 11.63
N PHE A 56 -8.81 -0.92 12.90
CA PHE A 56 -7.63 -0.22 13.40
C PHE A 56 -6.44 -1.15 13.63
N PHE A 57 -6.66 -2.48 13.57
CA PHE A 57 -5.65 -3.52 13.73
C PHE A 57 -5.51 -4.28 12.41
N THR A 58 -4.63 -3.75 11.56
CA THR A 58 -4.47 -4.17 10.16
C THR A 58 -4.04 -5.63 10.01
N SER A 59 -3.35 -6.19 11.00
CA SER A 59 -2.90 -7.58 11.04
C SER A 59 -4.04 -8.59 11.18
N ILE A 60 -5.22 -8.18 11.67
CA ILE A 60 -6.34 -9.11 11.91
C ILE A 60 -6.97 -9.58 10.59
N SER A 61 -6.83 -8.85 9.48
CA SER A 61 -7.51 -9.19 8.21
C SER A 61 -9.04 -9.38 8.37
N TYR A 62 -9.66 -8.53 9.20
CA TYR A 62 -11.03 -8.72 9.67
C TYR A 62 -12.07 -8.77 8.54
N PHE A 63 -12.01 -7.80 7.62
CA PHE A 63 -12.96 -7.65 6.51
C PHE A 63 -12.49 -8.20 5.16
N LEU A 64 -11.20 -8.50 5.04
CA LEU A 64 -10.57 -9.04 3.83
C LEU A 64 -9.16 -9.53 4.18
N PRO A 65 -8.57 -10.44 3.39
CA PRO A 65 -7.15 -10.75 3.51
C PRO A 65 -6.28 -9.51 3.27
N VAL A 66 -5.42 -9.18 4.24
CA VAL A 66 -4.47 -8.06 4.17
C VAL A 66 -3.06 -8.60 4.35
N ILE A 67 -2.15 -8.25 3.42
CA ILE A 67 -0.73 -8.58 3.57
C ILE A 67 -0.06 -7.49 4.42
N THR A 68 0.34 -7.82 5.64
CA THR A 68 1.00 -6.88 6.57
C THR A 68 2.50 -7.14 6.74
N CYS A 69 2.93 -8.36 6.47
CA CYS A 69 4.33 -8.80 6.52
C CYS A 69 4.58 -9.85 5.43
N GLY A 70 5.85 -10.07 5.11
CA GLY A 70 6.31 -11.17 4.28
C GLY A 70 6.35 -12.50 5.02
N LYS A 71 6.52 -13.57 4.24
CA LYS A 71 6.77 -14.92 4.76
C LYS A 71 8.29 -15.11 4.81
N SER A 72 8.96 -14.59 5.84
CA SER A 72 10.42 -14.66 5.86
C SER A 72 10.98 -15.32 7.12
N SER A 73 11.63 -16.47 6.92
CA SER A 73 12.72 -16.97 7.77
C SER A 73 14.05 -16.26 7.48
N GLU A 74 14.11 -15.46 6.41
CA GLU A 74 15.29 -14.71 5.97
C GLU A 74 15.35 -13.35 6.68
N LYS A 75 16.58 -12.89 6.96
CA LYS A 75 16.87 -11.60 7.60
C LYS A 75 16.63 -10.44 6.63
N ALA A 76 15.40 -10.24 6.19
CA ALA A 76 15.05 -9.23 5.19
C ALA A 76 13.77 -8.47 5.55
N VAL A 77 13.68 -7.22 5.10
CA VAL A 77 12.53 -6.32 5.27
C VAL A 77 12.30 -5.52 3.99
N SER A 78 11.16 -4.83 3.87
CA SER A 78 10.90 -3.95 2.74
C SER A 78 10.51 -2.55 3.19
N LEU A 79 11.08 -1.53 2.55
CA LEU A 79 10.72 -0.13 2.77
C LEU A 79 9.60 0.27 1.82
N THR A 80 8.56 0.87 2.39
CA THR A 80 7.41 1.35 1.63
C THR A 80 7.09 2.80 1.99
N PHE A 81 6.74 3.60 0.99
CA PHE A 81 6.50 5.04 1.13
C PHE A 81 5.11 5.40 0.62
N ASP A 82 4.29 6.02 1.48
CA ASP A 82 2.92 6.46 1.16
C ASP A 82 2.87 7.96 0.78
N ASP A 83 1.71 8.39 0.28
CA ASP A 83 1.27 9.77 0.02
C ASP A 83 1.90 10.51 -1.18
N GLY A 84 3.10 10.10 -1.60
CA GLY A 84 3.82 10.75 -2.71
C GLY A 84 3.17 10.57 -4.10
N PRO A 85 3.85 11.01 -5.17
CA PRO A 85 5.14 11.71 -5.15
C PRO A 85 5.03 13.21 -4.81
N ASP A 86 6.02 13.76 -4.14
CA ASP A 86 6.18 15.18 -3.80
C ASP A 86 7.41 15.77 -4.51
N PRO A 87 7.32 16.97 -5.09
CA PRO A 87 8.37 17.55 -5.93
C PRO A 87 9.66 17.93 -5.18
N VAL A 88 9.65 17.89 -3.84
CA VAL A 88 10.81 18.20 -3.01
C VAL A 88 11.36 16.92 -2.37
N SER A 89 10.51 16.10 -1.72
CA SER A 89 10.98 14.91 -1.01
C SER A 89 11.32 13.75 -1.95
N THR A 90 10.50 13.48 -2.97
CA THR A 90 10.67 12.31 -3.85
C THR A 90 12.04 12.32 -4.55
N PRO A 91 12.49 13.42 -5.20
CA PRO A 91 13.79 13.42 -5.86
C PRO A 91 14.95 13.16 -4.90
N ALA A 92 14.89 13.74 -3.69
CA ALA A 92 15.94 13.57 -2.70
C ALA A 92 15.96 12.15 -2.12
N LEU A 93 14.78 11.57 -1.89
CA LEU A 93 14.62 10.18 -1.46
C LEU A 93 15.14 9.21 -2.51
N LEU A 94 14.79 9.40 -3.78
CA LEU A 94 15.27 8.56 -4.88
C LEU A 94 16.80 8.58 -4.97
N ASN A 95 17.43 9.75 -4.85
CA ASN A 95 18.89 9.85 -4.82
C ASN A 95 19.51 9.09 -3.63
N LEU A 96 18.92 9.19 -2.44
CA LEU A 96 19.38 8.45 -1.26
C LEU A 96 19.25 6.94 -1.48
N LEU A 97 18.10 6.46 -1.94
CA LEU A 97 17.86 5.03 -2.20
C LEU A 97 18.82 4.49 -3.26
N LYS A 98 19.05 5.24 -4.34
CA LYS A 98 20.03 4.91 -5.37
C LYS A 98 21.45 4.80 -4.80
N ASN A 99 21.88 5.78 -4.00
CA ASN A 99 23.21 5.78 -3.39
C ASN A 99 23.41 4.60 -2.42
N LYS A 100 22.34 4.12 -1.79
CA LYS A 100 22.34 2.95 -0.90
C LYS A 100 22.05 1.63 -1.64
N ASN A 101 21.87 1.65 -2.96
CA ASN A 101 21.45 0.51 -3.78
C ASN A 101 20.18 -0.20 -3.25
N ILE A 102 19.21 0.58 -2.77
CA ILE A 102 17.95 0.07 -2.22
C ILE A 102 16.81 0.28 -3.20
N LEU A 103 15.99 -0.77 -3.39
CA LEU A 103 14.73 -0.68 -4.11
C LEU A 103 13.56 -0.70 -3.12
N ALA A 104 12.69 0.31 -3.21
CA ALA A 104 11.51 0.47 -2.36
C ALA A 104 10.20 0.34 -3.15
N THR A 105 9.07 0.34 -2.43
CA THR A 105 7.73 0.46 -3.01
C THR A 105 7.07 1.79 -2.64
N PHE A 106 6.52 2.48 -3.62
CA PHE A 106 5.81 3.75 -3.43
C PHE A 106 4.30 3.53 -3.61
N PHE A 107 3.51 3.72 -2.56
CA PHE A 107 2.05 3.76 -2.65
C PHE A 107 1.64 5.21 -2.93
N VAL A 108 1.46 5.52 -4.20
CA VAL A 108 1.24 6.89 -4.66
C VAL A 108 -0.24 7.23 -4.74
N THR A 109 -0.56 8.50 -4.51
CA THR A 109 -1.90 9.00 -4.75
C THR A 109 -2.09 9.31 -6.23
N GLY A 110 -3.29 9.06 -6.76
CA GLY A 110 -3.61 9.38 -8.15
C GLY A 110 -3.49 10.88 -8.44
N GLU A 111 -3.87 11.71 -7.47
CA GLU A 111 -3.80 13.16 -7.58
C GLU A 111 -2.35 13.67 -7.73
N ASN A 112 -1.42 13.18 -6.91
CA ASN A 112 -0.01 13.57 -6.99
C ASN A 112 0.66 12.96 -8.23
N ALA A 113 0.33 11.72 -8.60
CA ALA A 113 0.80 11.11 -9.83
C ALA A 113 0.38 11.92 -11.07
N SER A 114 -0.83 12.47 -11.08
CA SER A 114 -1.31 13.33 -12.15
C SER A 114 -0.60 14.69 -12.20
N ARG A 115 -0.19 15.25 -11.06
CA ARG A 115 0.52 16.54 -10.98
C ARG A 115 2.01 16.44 -11.30
N HIS A 116 2.62 15.30 -11.00
CA HIS A 116 4.06 15.09 -11.10
C HIS A 116 4.40 13.85 -11.93
N PRO A 117 4.04 13.84 -13.23
CA PRO A 117 4.24 12.68 -14.11
C PRO A 117 5.72 12.32 -14.29
N ASP A 118 6.61 13.30 -14.25
CA ASP A 118 8.06 13.15 -14.30
C ASP A 118 8.59 12.33 -13.12
N LEU A 119 8.04 12.53 -11.92
CA LEU A 119 8.43 11.79 -10.73
C LEU A 119 7.98 10.33 -10.78
N ILE A 120 6.80 10.05 -11.32
CA ILE A 120 6.34 8.67 -11.55
C ILE A 120 7.31 7.94 -12.49
N GLN A 121 7.71 8.59 -13.59
CA GLN A 121 8.72 8.01 -14.49
C GLN A 121 10.08 7.84 -13.82
N ALA A 122 10.50 8.77 -12.96
CA ALA A 122 11.76 8.67 -12.22
C ALA A 122 11.76 7.49 -11.25
N ILE A 123 10.66 7.28 -10.51
CA ILE A 123 10.46 6.12 -9.62
C ILE A 123 10.62 4.81 -10.41
N LEU A 124 9.92 4.71 -11.55
CA LEU A 124 9.96 3.51 -12.40
C LEU A 124 11.35 3.29 -13.04
N ARG A 125 12.00 4.35 -13.53
CA ARG A 125 13.32 4.29 -14.16
C ARG A 125 14.41 3.82 -13.20
N GLN A 126 14.27 4.13 -11.91
CA GLN A 126 15.18 3.67 -10.86
C GLN A 126 14.86 2.25 -10.35
N GLY A 127 13.88 1.57 -10.96
CA GLY A 127 13.57 0.16 -10.67
C GLY A 127 12.68 -0.05 -9.45
N HIS A 128 12.11 1.01 -8.87
CA HIS A 128 11.16 0.89 -7.77
C HIS A 128 9.79 0.44 -8.28
N THR A 129 8.99 -0.15 -7.37
CA THR A 129 7.61 -0.54 -7.68
C THR A 129 6.60 0.47 -7.17
N ILE A 130 5.48 0.62 -7.86
CA ILE A 130 4.39 1.53 -7.50
C ILE A 130 3.14 0.73 -7.13
N GLY A 131 2.52 1.08 -6.00
CA GLY A 131 1.20 0.64 -5.58
C GLY A 131 0.20 1.80 -5.59
N ASN A 132 -1.08 1.47 -5.51
CA ASN A 132 -2.17 2.46 -5.52
C ASN A 132 -2.53 2.88 -4.09
N HIS A 133 -2.64 4.19 -3.84
CA HIS A 133 -3.02 4.75 -2.54
C HIS A 133 -4.28 5.63 -2.59
N SER A 134 -5.25 5.27 -3.44
CA SER A 134 -6.43 6.07 -3.79
C SER A 134 -6.09 7.35 -4.57
N TYR A 135 -7.10 8.03 -5.11
CA TYR A 135 -6.84 9.26 -5.87
C TYR A 135 -6.58 10.45 -4.95
N HIS A 136 -7.52 10.79 -4.06
CA HIS A 136 -7.43 12.01 -3.23
C HIS A 136 -6.85 11.78 -1.82
N HIS A 137 -6.64 10.54 -1.40
CA HIS A 137 -6.21 10.22 -0.03
C HIS A 137 -7.14 10.81 1.06
N ASP A 138 -8.46 10.73 0.86
CA ASP A 138 -9.45 11.09 1.89
C ASP A 138 -9.33 10.10 3.07
N PRO A 139 -8.94 10.54 4.29
CA PRO A 139 -8.80 9.65 5.44
C PRO A 139 -10.14 9.02 5.86
N LEU A 140 -11.27 9.59 5.42
CA LEU A 140 -12.62 9.09 5.67
C LEU A 140 -13.16 8.26 4.50
N ILE A 141 -12.35 7.92 3.49
CA ILE A 141 -12.82 7.21 2.30
C ILE A 141 -13.49 5.87 2.63
N MET A 142 -13.05 5.22 3.71
CA MET A 142 -13.62 3.95 4.17
C MET A 142 -15.04 4.08 4.74
N LEU A 143 -15.47 5.30 5.10
CA LEU A 143 -16.84 5.59 5.53
C LEU A 143 -17.78 5.92 4.36
N LYS A 144 -17.23 6.17 3.17
CA LYS A 144 -18.03 6.51 1.99
C LYS A 144 -18.73 5.27 1.41
N ASN A 145 -19.65 5.51 0.48
CA ASN A 145 -20.36 4.43 -0.22
C ASN A 145 -19.42 3.66 -1.19
N SER A 146 -19.83 2.46 -1.60
CA SER A 146 -19.01 1.58 -2.45
C SER A 146 -18.67 2.22 -3.80
N LYS A 147 -19.59 3.01 -4.38
CA LYS A 147 -19.36 3.71 -5.65
C LYS A 147 -18.23 4.71 -5.54
N ARG A 148 -18.21 5.54 -4.47
CA ARG A 148 -17.14 6.51 -4.25
C ARG A 148 -15.80 5.83 -3.98
N LEU A 149 -15.78 4.79 -3.14
CA LEU A 149 -14.55 4.03 -2.88
C LEU A 149 -13.99 3.38 -4.15
N PHE A 150 -14.85 2.77 -4.97
CA PHE A 150 -14.47 2.22 -6.28
C PHE A 150 -13.87 3.31 -7.19
N GLN A 151 -14.54 4.47 -7.30
CA GLN A 151 -14.08 5.59 -8.13
C GLN A 151 -12.71 6.10 -7.69
N GLU A 152 -12.45 6.26 -6.39
CA GLU A 152 -11.14 6.68 -5.90
C GLU A 152 -10.01 5.72 -6.30
N ILE A 153 -10.25 4.42 -6.23
CA ILE A 153 -9.23 3.41 -6.57
C ILE A 153 -9.05 3.35 -8.09
N GLN A 154 -10.16 3.33 -8.84
CA GLN A 154 -10.16 3.26 -10.30
C GLN A 154 -9.51 4.50 -10.92
N LEU A 155 -9.83 5.71 -10.45
CA LEU A 155 -9.22 6.94 -10.98
C LEU A 155 -7.71 6.94 -10.80
N ALA A 156 -7.22 6.52 -9.63
CA ALA A 156 -5.78 6.36 -9.41
C ALA A 156 -5.20 5.28 -10.35
N GLN A 157 -5.92 4.18 -10.57
CA GLN A 157 -5.49 3.13 -11.49
C GLN A 157 -5.39 3.61 -12.93
N ASP A 158 -6.34 4.43 -13.38
CA ASP A 158 -6.40 4.99 -14.73
C ASP A 158 -5.24 5.96 -14.98
N ILE A 159 -4.92 6.83 -14.01
CA ILE A 159 -3.73 7.69 -14.07
C ILE A 159 -2.46 6.83 -14.19
N LEU A 160 -2.30 5.82 -13.32
CA LEU A 160 -1.10 4.97 -13.33
C LEU A 160 -0.96 4.17 -14.63
N LYS A 161 -2.08 3.80 -15.26
CA LYS A 161 -2.11 3.12 -16.57
C LYS A 161 -1.47 3.96 -17.66
N THR A 162 -1.57 5.30 -17.61
CA THR A 162 -0.94 6.20 -18.60
C THR A 162 0.59 6.11 -18.60
N PHE A 163 1.19 5.73 -17.47
CA PHE A 163 2.62 5.47 -17.33
C PHE A 163 3.02 4.05 -17.74
N GLY A 164 2.09 3.27 -18.30
CA GLY A 164 2.34 1.91 -18.76
C GLY A 164 2.42 0.88 -17.63
N ILE A 165 1.84 1.16 -16.46
CA ILE A 165 1.81 0.22 -15.33
C ILE A 165 0.38 -0.09 -14.89
N HIS A 166 0.15 -1.35 -14.51
CA HIS A 166 -1.06 -1.80 -13.84
C HIS A 166 -0.70 -2.20 -12.41
N THR A 167 -1.20 -1.47 -11.42
CA THR A 167 -0.91 -1.77 -10.01
C THR A 167 -1.77 -2.93 -9.55
N LEU A 168 -1.17 -3.88 -8.82
CA LEU A 168 -1.87 -5.01 -8.23
C LEU A 168 -2.05 -4.82 -6.71
N ALA A 169 -1.15 -4.07 -6.07
CA ALA A 169 -1.24 -3.75 -4.65
C ALA A 169 -2.00 -2.43 -4.43
N PHE A 170 -2.98 -2.46 -3.53
CA PHE A 170 -3.63 -1.28 -2.98
C PHE A 170 -3.32 -1.17 -1.49
N ARG A 171 -2.93 0.02 -1.02
CA ARG A 171 -2.87 0.34 0.41
C ARG A 171 -3.98 1.33 0.74
N PRO A 172 -4.86 1.04 1.71
CA PRO A 172 -5.92 1.97 2.08
C PRO A 172 -5.38 3.21 2.81
N PRO A 173 -5.90 4.42 2.53
CA PRO A 173 -5.63 5.60 3.35
C PRO A 173 -5.87 5.34 4.84
N ALA A 174 -4.97 5.85 5.68
CA ALA A 174 -4.93 5.61 7.13
C ALA A 174 -4.78 4.13 7.56
N GLY A 175 -4.59 3.19 6.63
CA GLY A 175 -4.51 1.76 6.90
C GLY A 175 -5.85 1.09 7.24
N ILE A 176 -6.97 1.82 7.20
CA ILE A 176 -8.29 1.33 7.63
C ILE A 176 -8.95 0.51 6.52
N THR A 177 -9.63 -0.58 6.89
CA THR A 177 -10.36 -1.43 5.94
C THR A 177 -11.86 -1.45 6.25
N ASN A 178 -12.67 -1.89 5.29
CA ASN A 178 -14.12 -2.01 5.47
C ASN A 178 -14.66 -3.25 4.71
N PRO A 179 -15.92 -3.68 4.95
CA PRO A 179 -16.51 -4.83 4.27
C PRO A 179 -16.60 -4.71 2.75
N LYS A 180 -16.66 -3.48 2.22
CA LYS A 180 -16.87 -3.20 0.78
C LYS A 180 -15.57 -3.38 0.00
N LEU A 181 -14.43 -3.11 0.64
CA LEU A 181 -13.12 -3.03 0.01
C LEU A 181 -12.72 -4.34 -0.67
N GLY A 182 -12.95 -5.48 -0.02
CA GLY A 182 -12.56 -6.79 -0.57
C GLY A 182 -13.18 -7.07 -1.94
N LYS A 183 -14.48 -6.81 -2.10
CA LYS A 183 -15.19 -6.99 -3.38
C LYS A 183 -14.70 -6.03 -4.45
N ILE A 184 -14.44 -4.76 -4.07
CA ILE A 184 -13.92 -3.75 -4.99
C ILE A 184 -12.52 -4.13 -5.51
N LEU A 185 -11.60 -4.50 -4.60
CA LEU A 185 -10.25 -4.90 -5.00
C LEU A 185 -10.25 -6.16 -5.84
N SER A 186 -11.05 -7.16 -5.49
CA SER A 186 -11.20 -8.38 -6.29
C SER A 186 -11.70 -8.08 -7.71
N GLY A 187 -12.70 -7.21 -7.86
CA GLY A 187 -13.21 -6.79 -9.17
C GLY A 187 -12.19 -6.01 -10.01
N LEU A 188 -11.22 -5.36 -9.36
CA LEU A 188 -10.11 -4.65 -10.02
C LEU A 188 -8.87 -5.53 -10.21
N GLY A 189 -8.90 -6.80 -9.80
CA GLY A 189 -7.73 -7.70 -9.84
C GLY A 189 -6.61 -7.31 -8.85
N MET A 190 -6.95 -6.54 -7.83
CA MET A 190 -6.01 -5.99 -6.84
C MET A 190 -6.08 -6.75 -5.51
N TYR A 191 -5.07 -6.56 -4.66
CA TYR A 191 -5.03 -7.07 -3.30
C TYR A 191 -4.62 -5.99 -2.30
N CYS A 192 -5.04 -6.17 -1.05
CA CYS A 192 -4.77 -5.22 0.02
C CYS A 192 -3.39 -5.48 0.65
N VAL A 193 -2.59 -4.43 0.75
CA VAL A 193 -1.32 -4.41 1.48
C VAL A 193 -1.40 -3.36 2.58
N ASN A 194 -0.78 -3.65 3.72
CA ASN A 194 -0.58 -2.71 4.80
C ASN A 194 0.87 -2.80 5.29
N TYR A 195 1.13 -2.58 6.58
CA TYR A 195 2.45 -2.65 7.18
C TYR A 195 2.42 -3.41 8.51
N SER A 196 3.58 -3.85 8.96
CA SER A 196 3.81 -4.45 10.28
C SER A 196 4.70 -3.58 11.17
N CYS A 197 5.50 -2.68 10.58
CA CYS A 197 6.41 -1.78 11.30
C CYS A 197 6.18 -0.31 10.93
N ARG A 198 5.94 0.54 11.94
CA ARG A 198 5.78 2.00 11.78
C ARG A 198 6.28 2.76 13.00
N ALA A 199 6.61 4.04 12.79
CA ALA A 199 7.09 4.94 13.84
C ALA A 199 6.06 5.97 14.32
N PHE A 200 4.82 5.93 13.81
CA PHE A 200 3.76 6.91 14.12
C PHE A 200 4.19 8.36 13.84
N ASP A 201 4.84 8.55 12.70
CA ASP A 201 5.36 9.81 12.18
C ASP A 201 4.26 10.78 11.67
N MET A 202 3.02 10.30 11.56
CA MET A 202 1.84 11.09 11.17
C MET A 202 2.02 11.81 9.82
N GLY A 203 2.48 11.08 8.79
CA GLY A 203 2.75 11.68 7.47
C GLY A 203 3.88 12.72 7.57
N ASN A 204 5.03 12.32 8.10
CA ASN A 204 6.20 13.19 8.32
C ASN A 204 5.98 14.43 9.23
N ARG A 205 4.91 14.49 10.03
CA ARG A 205 4.72 15.54 11.07
C ARG A 205 5.58 15.31 12.32
N ARG A 206 6.04 14.08 12.56
CA ARG A 206 6.78 13.65 13.76
C ARG A 206 7.99 12.78 13.39
N ILE A 207 8.98 13.38 12.74
CA ILE A 207 10.20 12.68 12.26
C ILE A 207 11.29 12.50 13.33
N GLN A 208 11.12 13.03 14.54
CA GLN A 208 12.17 12.95 15.57
C GLN A 208 12.41 11.49 16.01
N ASN A 209 13.67 11.05 15.91
CA ASN A 209 14.10 9.69 16.25
C ASN A 209 13.26 8.63 15.52
N LEU A 210 12.96 8.90 14.25
CA LEU A 210 12.19 8.02 13.38
C LEU A 210 12.93 6.69 13.20
N SER A 211 14.22 6.75 12.89
CA SER A 211 15.10 5.59 12.74
C SER A 211 15.15 4.72 13.99
N GLY A 212 15.44 5.28 15.16
CA GLY A 212 15.49 4.53 16.41
C GLY A 212 14.15 3.91 16.79
N LYS A 213 13.02 4.55 16.48
CA LYS A 213 11.68 3.97 16.70
C LYS A 213 11.43 2.74 15.83
N ILE A 214 11.82 2.78 14.55
CA ILE A 214 11.72 1.64 13.62
C ILE A 214 12.69 0.52 14.06
N LEU A 215 13.97 0.83 14.20
CA LEU A 215 15.03 -0.15 14.46
C LEU A 215 14.89 -0.91 15.78
N ARG A 216 14.19 -0.33 16.76
CA ARG A 216 13.87 -0.98 18.04
C ARG A 216 12.80 -2.07 17.90
N LYS A 217 11.90 -1.95 16.92
CA LYS A 217 10.73 -2.85 16.76
C LYS A 217 10.83 -3.77 15.56
N ILE A 218 11.68 -3.43 14.60
CA ILE A 218 11.76 -4.12 13.33
C ILE A 218 12.11 -5.61 13.50
N GLN A 219 11.42 -6.46 12.76
CA GLN A 219 11.54 -7.91 12.70
C GLN A 219 11.75 -8.39 11.26
N PRO A 220 12.36 -9.58 11.05
CA PRO A 220 12.42 -10.20 9.73
C PRO A 220 11.01 -10.36 9.14
N GLY A 221 10.85 -10.08 7.85
CA GLY A 221 9.55 -10.11 7.19
C GLY A 221 8.79 -8.77 7.25
N ASP A 222 9.30 -7.75 7.95
CA ASP A 222 8.56 -6.51 8.12
C ASP A 222 8.37 -5.73 6.82
N ILE A 223 7.14 -5.24 6.65
CA ILE A 223 6.83 -4.16 5.72
C ILE A 223 6.87 -2.86 6.53
N VAL A 224 7.86 -2.00 6.27
CA VAL A 224 8.07 -0.74 6.98
C VAL A 224 7.28 0.37 6.29
N LEU A 225 6.39 1.03 7.04
CA LEU A 225 5.65 2.21 6.59
C LEU A 225 6.44 3.49 6.85
N LEU A 226 6.65 4.25 5.79
CA LEU A 226 7.22 5.60 5.75
C LEU A 226 6.34 6.46 4.81
N HIS A 227 6.60 7.77 4.72
CA HIS A 227 5.85 8.67 3.84
C HIS A 227 6.79 9.49 2.97
N ASP A 228 6.43 9.69 1.70
CA ASP A 228 7.16 10.50 0.72
C ASP A 228 6.42 11.81 0.44
N ILE A 229 6.29 12.61 1.50
CA ILE A 229 5.76 13.97 1.45
C ILE A 229 6.65 14.90 2.27
N ILE A 230 6.69 16.18 1.92
CA ILE A 230 7.53 17.13 2.64
C ILE A 230 7.15 17.23 4.14
N PRO A 231 8.11 17.18 5.07
CA PRO A 231 7.83 17.41 6.48
C PRO A 231 7.15 18.77 6.74
N ALA A 232 6.13 18.78 7.60
CA ALA A 232 5.24 19.93 7.78
C ALA A 232 5.87 21.18 8.44
N LYS A 233 7.01 21.04 9.14
CA LYS A 233 7.71 22.14 9.81
C LYS A 233 8.88 22.60 8.94
N GLU A 234 9.04 23.92 8.74
CA GLU A 234 10.15 24.60 8.03
C GLU A 234 10.93 23.72 7.01
N LYS A 235 10.44 23.78 5.77
CA LYS A 235 10.70 22.85 4.66
C LYS A 235 12.14 22.35 4.51
N LYS A 236 13.17 23.19 4.63
CA LYS A 236 14.55 22.79 4.28
C LYS A 236 15.28 22.04 5.40
N GLN A 237 15.28 22.56 6.63
CA GLN A 237 16.01 21.93 7.73
C GLN A 237 15.37 20.58 8.11
N TRP A 238 14.04 20.51 8.10
CA TRP A 238 13.31 19.29 8.44
C TRP A 238 13.38 18.25 7.34
N MET A 239 13.46 18.65 6.06
CA MET A 239 13.72 17.71 4.97
C MET A 239 15.09 17.04 5.13
N LEU A 240 16.15 17.81 5.42
CA LEU A 240 17.48 17.22 5.67
C LEU A 240 17.47 16.27 6.88
N LYS A 241 16.81 16.67 7.98
CA LYS A 241 16.63 15.79 9.14
C LYS A 241 15.86 14.51 8.78
N TRP A 242 14.83 14.62 7.96
CA TRP A 242 14.06 13.46 7.50
C TRP A 242 14.92 12.51 6.67
N LEU A 243 15.71 13.02 5.71
CA LEU A 243 16.65 12.19 4.94
C LEU A 243 17.67 11.48 5.83
N VAL A 244 18.24 12.18 6.82
CA VAL A 244 19.16 11.58 7.81
C VAL A 244 18.48 10.44 8.58
N GLU A 245 17.20 10.58 8.91
CA GLU A 245 16.45 9.51 9.57
C GLU A 245 16.14 8.33 8.62
N ILE A 246 15.84 8.58 7.34
CA ILE A 246 15.67 7.51 6.34
C ILE A 246 16.99 6.76 6.12
N GLU A 247 18.10 7.48 5.99
CA GLU A 247 19.44 6.90 5.91
C GLU A 247 19.77 6.08 7.16
N GLY A 248 19.48 6.61 8.35
CA GLY A 248 19.66 5.90 9.61
C GLY A 248 18.84 4.61 9.72
N ILE A 249 17.65 4.55 9.11
CA ILE A 249 16.88 3.30 9.00
C ILE A 249 17.64 2.28 8.15
N VAL A 250 18.07 2.67 6.94
CA VAL A 250 18.78 1.78 6.00
C VAL A 250 20.07 1.26 6.64
N ASP A 251 20.90 2.16 7.16
CA ASP A 251 22.18 1.81 7.78
C ASP A 251 21.99 0.93 9.03
N GLY A 252 20.95 1.22 9.82
CA GLY A 252 20.60 0.43 11.00
C GLY A 252 20.12 -0.98 10.67
N ILE A 253 19.38 -1.16 9.58
CA ILE A 253 18.96 -2.48 9.08
C ILE A 253 20.18 -3.27 8.61
N GLN A 254 21.04 -2.65 7.79
CA GLN A 254 22.27 -3.29 7.29
C GLN A 254 23.23 -3.65 8.43
N LYS A 255 23.36 -2.80 9.46
CA LYS A 255 24.17 -3.09 10.65
C LYS A 255 23.66 -4.27 11.46
N LYS A 256 22.36 -4.58 11.42
CA LYS A 256 21.78 -5.81 11.99
C LYS A 256 22.08 -7.06 11.14
N GLY A 257 22.74 -6.89 9.98
CA GLY A 257 23.01 -7.94 9.00
C GLY A 257 21.75 -8.35 8.25
N TRP A 258 20.81 -7.42 8.06
CA TRP A 258 19.55 -7.66 7.36
C TRP A 258 19.53 -6.94 6.02
N GLU A 259 18.80 -7.49 5.06
CA GLU A 259 18.64 -6.93 3.73
C GLU A 259 17.36 -6.08 3.62
N VAL A 260 17.42 -5.05 2.78
CA VAL A 260 16.23 -4.33 2.33
C VAL A 260 15.93 -4.78 0.91
N ILE A 261 14.82 -5.50 0.75
CA ILE A 261 14.44 -6.11 -0.52
C ILE A 261 13.16 -5.50 -1.09
N PRO A 262 12.94 -5.57 -2.42
CA PRO A 262 11.69 -5.17 -3.03
C PRO A 262 10.50 -5.88 -2.38
N LEU A 263 9.39 -5.15 -2.20
CA LEU A 263 8.19 -5.70 -1.53
C LEU A 263 7.71 -6.97 -2.22
N ALA A 264 7.75 -7.01 -3.55
CA ALA A 264 7.32 -8.17 -4.32
C ALA A 264 8.08 -9.46 -3.96
N ASN A 265 9.37 -9.33 -3.63
CA ASN A 265 10.21 -10.45 -3.21
C ASN A 265 9.84 -10.87 -1.79
N LEU A 266 9.70 -9.90 -0.88
CA LEU A 266 9.36 -10.15 0.53
C LEU A 266 8.02 -10.89 0.70
N ILE A 267 7.02 -10.59 -0.14
CA ILE A 267 5.67 -11.17 -0.06
C ILE A 267 5.42 -12.27 -1.10
N HIS A 268 6.41 -12.57 -1.96
CA HIS A 268 6.31 -13.49 -3.10
C HIS A 268 5.08 -13.21 -4.00
N ARG A 269 4.82 -11.93 -4.27
CA ARG A 269 3.68 -11.50 -5.09
C ARG A 269 3.98 -10.18 -5.80
N PRO A 270 3.74 -10.05 -7.11
CA PRO A 270 4.02 -8.83 -7.84
C PRO A 270 3.16 -7.66 -7.33
N VAL A 271 3.78 -6.49 -7.14
CA VAL A 271 3.13 -5.25 -6.72
C VAL A 271 2.46 -4.53 -7.90
N MET A 272 3.04 -4.64 -9.09
CA MET A 272 2.56 -4.05 -10.34
C MET A 272 2.94 -4.94 -11.53
N LYS A 273 2.31 -4.70 -12.69
CA LYS A 273 2.68 -5.26 -13.99
C LYS A 273 3.02 -4.11 -14.94
N SER A 274 4.02 -4.30 -15.79
CA SER A 274 4.21 -3.44 -16.96
C SER A 274 3.15 -3.80 -18.02
N ILE A 275 2.48 -2.80 -18.57
CA ILE A 275 1.50 -2.93 -19.67
C ILE A 275 2.18 -2.68 -21.02
N ARG A 276 3.39 -2.11 -21.05
CA ARG A 276 4.12 -1.92 -22.31
C ARG A 276 4.79 -3.23 -22.72
N LYS A 277 4.34 -3.76 -23.87
CA LYS A 277 5.15 -4.62 -24.75
C LYS A 277 6.38 -3.84 -25.20
N VAL A 278 7.51 -4.52 -25.30
CA VAL A 278 8.68 -4.10 -26.07
C VAL A 278 8.25 -4.03 -27.53
N THR A 279 7.84 -2.86 -28.04
CA THR A 279 7.83 -2.54 -29.47
C THR A 279 7.80 -1.02 -29.65
N ASP A 280 8.70 -0.56 -30.52
CA ASP A 280 8.77 0.74 -31.20
C ASP A 280 9.46 1.88 -30.44
N ALA A 281 10.78 1.73 -30.26
CA ALA A 281 11.67 2.88 -30.41
C ALA A 281 11.79 3.17 -31.91
N PRO A 282 11.53 4.40 -32.39
CA PRO A 282 11.93 4.76 -33.74
C PRO A 282 13.45 4.73 -33.79
N HIS A 283 14.00 3.85 -34.63
CA HIS A 283 15.39 3.94 -35.04
C HIS A 283 15.61 5.34 -35.62
N HIS A 284 16.40 6.15 -34.92
CA HIS A 284 17.03 7.31 -35.52
C HIS A 284 17.99 6.80 -36.58
N GLU A 285 17.58 6.81 -37.84
CA GLU A 285 18.52 6.84 -38.97
C GLU A 285 19.08 8.27 -39.06
N CYS A 286 20.35 8.42 -38.69
CA CYS A 286 21.16 9.56 -39.09
C CYS A 286 21.40 9.47 -40.61
N PRO A 287 21.08 10.51 -41.41
CA PRO A 287 21.58 10.57 -42.77
C PRO A 287 23.08 10.83 -42.73
N ASN A 288 23.85 9.94 -43.34
CA ASN A 288 25.27 10.11 -43.60
C ASN A 288 25.53 11.40 -44.40
N LEU A 289 26.39 12.24 -43.87
CA LEU A 289 27.10 13.29 -44.60
C LEU A 289 28.30 12.64 -45.29
N GLU A 290 28.21 12.33 -46.58
CA GLU A 290 29.38 12.25 -47.47
C GLU A 290 28.99 12.65 -48.92
N SER A 291 29.93 13.39 -49.54
CA SER A 291 30.00 14.01 -50.87
C SER A 291 29.25 15.33 -51.10
#